data_AF-A0A2S6T9P0-F1
#
_entry.id   AF-A0A2S6T9P0-F1
#
_cell.length_a   1.000
_cell.length_b   1.000
_cell.length_c   1.000
_cell.angle_alpha   90.00
_cell.angle_beta   90.00
_cell.angle_gamma   90.00
#
_symmetry.space_group_name_H-M   'P 1'
#
loop_
_entity.id
_entity.type
_entity.pdbx_description
1 polymer ?
#
loop_
_entity_poly.entity_id
_entity_poly.type
_entity_poly.pdbx_seq_one_letter_code
_entity_poly.pdbx_strand_id
1 'polypeptide(L)' 'MKMFDIRLNEEQRAFQQMARDFAENEIKPIALELDAKPDWEDRIPWEVLKKGSQLGFRSFVLQEENAAAGAADHLTACT' A
#
# COMPACT_ATOMS: atom_id res chain seq x y z
N MET A 1 -26.73 20.31 6.06
CA MET A 1 -25.34 20.07 5.63
C MET A 1 -24.94 18.72 6.19
N LYS A 2 -24.68 17.69 5.36
CA LYS A 2 -24.14 16.42 5.87
C LYS A 2 -22.71 16.69 6.34
N MET A 3 -22.41 16.39 7.60
CA MET A 3 -21.07 16.52 8.16
C MET A 3 -20.19 15.42 7.55
N PHE A 4 -19.05 15.79 6.99
CA PHE A 4 -18.08 14.84 6.43
C PHE A 4 -17.33 14.17 7.58
N ASP A 5 -17.36 12.85 7.65
CA ASP A 5 -16.74 12.06 8.70
C ASP A 5 -15.50 11.35 8.12
N ILE A 6 -14.33 11.67 8.67
CA ILE A 6 -13.03 11.13 8.25
C ILE A 6 -12.58 9.94 9.09
N ARG A 7 -13.40 9.50 10.05
CA ARG A 7 -13.09 8.31 10.84
C ARG A 7 -13.11 7.09 9.94
N LEU A 8 -12.01 6.35 9.94
CA LEU A 8 -11.92 5.10 9.20
C LEU A 8 -12.96 4.10 9.71
N ASN A 9 -13.54 3.33 8.81
CA ASN A 9 -14.30 2.14 9.18
C ASN A 9 -13.34 0.98 9.55
N GLU A 10 -13.89 -0.17 9.91
CA GLU A 10 -13.08 -1.33 10.34
C GLU A 10 -12.22 -1.90 9.21
N GLU A 11 -12.76 -2.01 8.00
CA GLU A 11 -12.05 -2.49 6.81
C GLU A 11 -10.89 -1.56 6.44
N GLN A 12 -11.12 -0.24 6.46
CA GLN A 12 -10.10 0.76 6.21
C GLN A 12 -8.98 0.72 7.25
N ARG A 13 -9.32 0.52 8.53
CA ARG A 13 -8.30 0.32 9.59
C ARG A 13 -7.50 -0.95 9.38
N ALA A 14 -8.16 -2.05 8.99
CA ALA A 14 -7.48 -3.31 8.71
C ALA A 14 -6.52 -3.17 7.52
N PHE A 15 -6.93 -2.48 6.46
CA PHE A 15 -6.09 -2.18 5.31
C PHE A 15 -4.90 -1.30 5.67
N GLN A 16 -5.12 -0.24 6.45
CA GLN A 16 -4.07 0.63 6.96
C GLN A 16 -3.05 -0.15 7.81
N GLN A 17 -3.53 -1.05 8.69
CA GLN A 17 -2.65 -1.88 9.51
C GLN A 17 -1.81 -2.83 8.65
N MET A 18 -2.42 -3.48 7.66
CA MET A 18 -1.71 -4.33 6.71
C MET A 18 -0.62 -3.55 5.94
N ALA A 19 -0.92 -2.33 5.50
CA ALA A 19 0.04 -1.46 4.83
C ALA A 19 1.20 -1.06 5.75
N ARG A 20 0.90 -0.73 7.02
CA ARG A 20 1.91 -0.41 8.04
C ARG A 20 2.84 -1.58 8.30
N ASP A 21 2.28 -2.77 8.49
CA ASP A 21 3.07 -3.98 8.78
C ASP A 21 3.95 -4.36 7.58
N PHE A 22 3.44 -4.21 6.35
CA PHE A 22 4.24 -4.42 5.15
C PHE A 22 5.39 -3.40 5.05
N ALA A 23 5.12 -2.12 5.31
CA ALA A 23 6.15 -1.09 5.27
C ALA A 23 7.26 -1.33 6.31
N GLU A 24 6.90 -1.68 7.55
CA GLU A 24 7.86 -1.94 8.63
C GLU A 24 8.69 -3.20 8.39
N ASN A 25 8.08 -4.28 7.88
CA ASN A 25 8.76 -5.58 7.78
C ASN A 25 9.44 -5.83 6.43
N GLU A 26 8.94 -5.25 5.33
CA GLU A 26 9.42 -5.55 3.97
C GLU A 26 10.14 -4.36 3.31
N ILE A 27 9.71 -3.12 3.57
CA ILE A 27 10.27 -1.91 2.92
C ILE A 27 11.40 -1.31 3.76
N LYS A 28 11.13 -1.00 5.03
CA LYS A 28 12.05 -0.29 5.93
C LYS A 28 13.43 -0.94 6.06
N PRO A 29 13.57 -2.28 6.15
CA PRO A 29 14.88 -2.91 6.31
C PRO A 29 15.83 -2.68 5.13
N ILE A 30 15.30 -2.50 3.92
CA ILE A 30 16.08 -2.36 2.68
C ILE A 30 16.14 -0.91 2.17
N ALA A 31 15.34 0.00 2.73
CA ALA A 31 15.17 1.35 2.21
C ALA A 31 16.48 2.16 2.14
N LEU A 32 17.27 2.16 3.21
CA LEU A 32 18.53 2.92 3.26
C LEU A 32 19.59 2.33 2.33
N GLU A 33 19.65 1.00 2.21
CA GLU A 33 20.58 0.33 1.31
C GLU A 33 20.27 0.68 -0.14
N LEU A 34 18.99 0.65 -0.53
CA LEU A 34 18.57 0.98 -1.89
C LEU A 34 18.80 2.46 -2.21
N ASP A 35 18.53 3.37 -1.27
CA ASP A 35 18.76 4.81 -1.46
C ASP A 35 20.23 5.13 -1.71
N ALA A 36 21.13 4.43 -1.02
CA ALA A 36 22.57 4.62 -1.14
C ALA A 36 23.18 4.14 -2.46
N LYS A 37 22.45 3.37 -3.29
CA LYS A 37 23.01 2.86 -4.55
C LYS A 37 23.19 3.99 -5.58
N PRO A 38 24.27 3.97 -6.38
CA PRO A 38 24.55 5.03 -7.35
C PRO A 38 23.53 5.03 -8.49
N ASP A 39 23.34 3.87 -9.14
CA ASP A 39 22.45 3.71 -10.28
C ASP A 39 21.02 3.52 -9.82
N TRP A 40 20.06 4.10 -10.55
CA TRP A 40 18.66 4.11 -10.16
C TRP A 40 18.00 2.74 -10.40
N GLU A 41 18.48 2.00 -11.40
CA GLU A 41 18.00 0.66 -11.75
C GLU A 41 18.16 -0.33 -10.60
N ASP A 42 19.25 -0.20 -9.82
CA ASP A 42 19.54 -1.09 -8.69
C ASP A 42 18.72 -0.77 -7.44
N ARG A 43 18.05 0.38 -7.41
CA ARG A 43 17.22 0.84 -6.28
C ARG A 43 15.83 0.23 -6.31
N ILE A 44 15.43 -0.42 -7.41
CA ILE A 44 14.08 -0.97 -7.57
C ILE A 44 14.00 -2.35 -6.91
N PRO A 45 13.27 -2.51 -5.79
CA PRO A 45 13.15 -3.80 -5.12
C PRO A 45 12.04 -4.62 -5.75
N TRP A 46 12.32 -5.23 -6.91
CA TRP A 46 11.33 -5.97 -7.70
C TRP A 46 10.55 -7.03 -6.92
N GLU A 47 11.21 -7.74 -6.00
CA GLU A 47 10.56 -8.77 -5.20
C GLU A 47 9.57 -8.18 -4.18
N VAL A 48 9.93 -7.08 -3.50
CA VAL A 48 9.02 -6.37 -2.59
C VAL A 48 7.86 -5.75 -3.36
N LEU A 49 8.11 -5.19 -4.55
CA LEU A 49 7.05 -4.68 -5.43
C LEU A 49 6.05 -5.77 -5.84
N LYS A 50 6.53 -6.96 -6.21
CA LYS A 50 5.66 -8.11 -6.53
C LYS A 50 4.85 -8.56 -5.32
N LYS A 51 5.45 -8.63 -4.12
CA LYS A 51 4.73 -8.94 -2.89
C LYS A 51 3.63 -7.92 -2.61
N GLY A 52 3.95 -6.63 -2.64
CA GLY A 52 2.96 -5.57 -2.42
C GLY A 52 1.84 -5.56 -3.47
N SER A 53 2.16 -5.91 -4.71
CA SER A 53 1.18 -6.12 -5.78
C SER A 53 0.20 -7.25 -5.46
N GLN A 54 0.66 -8.36 -4.90
CA GLN A 54 -0.19 -9.50 -4.52
C GLN A 54 -1.12 -9.17 -3.34
N LEU A 55 -0.70 -8.26 -2.46
CA LEU A 55 -1.51 -7.73 -1.36
C LEU A 55 -2.53 -6.67 -1.80
N GLY A 56 -2.57 -6.32 -3.10
CA GLY A 56 -3.53 -5.37 -3.64
C GLY A 56 -3.13 -3.89 -3.49
N PHE A 57 -1.95 -3.56 -2.96
CA PHE A 57 -1.52 -2.16 -2.73
C PHE A 57 -1.41 -1.30 -4.00
N ARG A 58 -1.43 -1.91 -5.19
CA ARG A 58 -1.42 -1.20 -6.48
C ARG A 58 -2.76 -1.22 -7.23
N SER A 59 -3.71 -2.02 -6.76
CA SER A 59 -4.97 -2.30 -7.46
C SER A 59 -6.19 -2.07 -6.60
N PHE A 60 -6.04 -1.69 -5.32
CA PHE A 60 -7.14 -1.58 -4.36
C PHE A 60 -8.29 -0.63 -4.76
N VAL A 61 -8.03 0.34 -5.65
CA VAL A 61 -9.05 1.28 -6.19
C VAL A 61 -9.84 0.71 -7.38
N LEU A 62 -9.42 -0.42 -7.94
CA LEU A 62 -10.11 -1.07 -9.05
C LEU A 62 -11.23 -1.95 -8.51
N GLN A 63 -12.27 -2.14 -9.34
CA GLN A 63 -13.39 -3.02 -9.02
C GLN A 63 -12.92 -4.48 -8.95
N GLU A 64 -13.54 -5.29 -8.07
CA GLU A 64 -13.18 -6.70 -7.82
C GLU A 64 -13.13 -7.54 -9.10
N GLU A 65 -14.03 -7.24 -10.05
CA GLU A 65 -14.11 -7.86 -11.38
C GLU A 65 -12.78 -7.80 -12.16
N ASN A 66 -11.88 -6.87 -11.80
CA ASN A 66 -10.56 -6.68 -12.40
C ASN A 66 -9.42 -7.23 -11.52
N ALA A 67 -9.69 -8.25 -10.69
CA ALA A 67 -8.72 -8.89 -9.80
C ALA A 67 -8.08 -7.93 -8.78
N ALA A 68 -8.92 -7.05 -8.23
CA ALA A 68 -8.54 -6.02 -7.29
C ALA A 68 -9.19 -6.22 -5.93
N ALA A 69 -8.62 -5.60 -4.89
CA ALA A 69 -9.09 -5.76 -3.52
C ALA A 69 -10.52 -5.22 -3.29
N GLY A 70 -11.07 -4.41 -4.21
CA GLY A 70 -12.46 -3.92 -4.12
C GLY A 70 -12.76 -2.97 -2.95
N ALA A 71 -11.75 -2.60 -2.17
CA ALA A 71 -11.91 -2.24 -0.75
C ALA A 71 -11.81 -0.75 -0.41
N ALA A 72 -11.79 0.18 -1.37
CA ALA A 72 -11.22 1.49 -1.05
C ALA A 72 -11.76 2.69 -1.82
N ASP A 73 -12.37 3.59 -1.04
CA ASP A 73 -12.60 4.97 -1.40
C ASP A 73 -11.31 5.82 -1.28
N HIS A 74 -11.42 7.12 -1.54
CA HIS A 74 -10.29 8.04 -1.44
C HIS A 74 -9.70 8.18 -0.03
N LEU A 75 -10.45 7.88 1.03
CA LEU A 75 -9.91 7.92 2.39
C LEU A 75 -8.91 6.78 2.57
N THR A 76 -9.26 5.57 2.14
CA THR A 76 -8.35 4.40 2.22
C THR A 76 -7.05 4.61 1.44
N ALA A 77 -7.09 5.34 0.33
CA ALA A 77 -5.89 5.64 -0.47
C ALA A 77 -4.91 6.60 0.23
N CYS A 78 -5.41 7.48 1.10
CA CYS A 78 -4.63 8.56 1.71
C CYS A 78 -4.20 8.28 3.15
N THR A 79 -4.76 7.27 3.81
CA THR A 79 -4.52 6.96 5.24
C THR A 79 -3.74 5.68 5.45
#